data_AF-A0A6N2ZL31-F1
#
_entry.id   AF-A0A6N2ZL31-F1
#
_cell.length_a   1.000
_cell.length_b   1.000
_cell.length_c   1.000
_cell.angle_alpha   90.00
_cell.angle_beta   90.00
_cell.angle_gamma   90.00
#
_symmetry.space_group_name_H-M   'P 1'
#
loop_
_entity.id
_entity.type
_entity.pdbx_description
1 polymer ?
#
loop_
_entity_poly.entity_id
_entity_poly.type
_entity_poly.pdbx_seq_one_letter_code
_entity_poly.pdbx_strand_id
1 'polypeptide(L)'
;MAVNYLDNNNLENLYDEMQAVYLNDDRPWIIGYSSGKDSSCVVELTFRMLKRLPKEKRHKEIYVISSDTLIENPIILDYLKNNIDKINESATEHDLPISAQIVYPELNDSFWANIIGRGYPTPKSIKYRWCTERLKIKPSNKFIKEKLEQKDVIVLLGVRKEESSARKSRIEKREIEGYLLTPHETLRGKNKLAYVYTPIVNFSTADVWDVLYHQNDNFIDFGGEFGPSPSTSWGTDAMELFQMYMKGSGDSDECPFIADEASAKSSCGNSRFGCWICTVVKEDKSLNGFIESGHDELKPLLEFRSWLISERDKPKNRKKHKRNGSVIKKDGRIMFGPFTFEARQTILRKLLETQLEMQKFYPDLQLIQLGELKAIDDIWDNEEDLTGNILSKIYKEVVGKNLPWSEYKKPVFDDLTLNIISEKCSEYDINIDLFNKLMIDTNKYKYFSNNTKLKTSIERILNQQWLHQDIIEKIEEESNKELKYENK
;
A
#
# COMPACT_ATOMS: atom_id res chain seq x y z
N MET A 1 -4.05 -22.15 27.25
CA MET A 1 -5.06 -22.07 26.18
C MET A 1 -5.50 -20.63 26.10
N ALA A 2 -5.62 -20.06 24.90
CA ALA A 2 -6.28 -18.77 24.77
C ALA A 2 -7.72 -18.96 25.21
N VAL A 3 -8.22 -18.09 26.09
CA VAL A 3 -9.62 -18.11 26.51
C VAL A 3 -10.37 -17.32 25.46
N ASN A 4 -11.35 -17.94 24.79
CA ASN A 4 -12.17 -17.20 23.84
C ASN A 4 -13.02 -16.19 24.62
N TYR A 5 -13.18 -14.99 24.06
CA TYR A 5 -13.98 -13.94 24.68
C TYR A 5 -15.44 -14.39 24.84
N LEU A 6 -15.97 -15.08 23.82
CA LEU A 6 -17.36 -15.53 23.77
C LEU A 6 -17.65 -16.73 24.70
N ASP A 7 -16.63 -17.42 25.21
CA ASP A 7 -16.83 -18.46 26.23
C ASP A 7 -17.36 -17.87 27.56
N ASN A 8 -17.03 -16.60 27.84
CA ASN A 8 -17.32 -15.94 29.11
C ASN A 8 -18.18 -14.67 28.96
N ASN A 9 -18.48 -14.25 27.73
CA ASN A 9 -19.22 -13.04 27.42
C ASN A 9 -20.22 -13.31 26.29
N ASN A 10 -21.36 -12.63 26.31
CA ASN A 10 -22.33 -12.69 25.22
C ASN A 10 -22.17 -11.47 24.30
N LEU A 11 -22.42 -11.64 22.99
CA LEU A 11 -22.51 -10.55 22.01
C LEU A 11 -23.50 -9.47 22.43
N GLU A 12 -24.55 -9.81 23.19
CA GLU A 12 -25.49 -8.83 23.76
C GLU A 12 -24.78 -7.72 24.55
N ASN A 13 -23.81 -8.09 25.41
CA ASN A 13 -23.05 -7.11 26.19
C ASN A 13 -22.21 -6.20 25.28
N LEU A 14 -21.64 -6.76 24.22
CA LEU A 14 -20.86 -5.99 23.25
C LEU A 14 -21.75 -5.04 22.44
N TYR A 15 -22.95 -5.49 22.04
CA TYR A 15 -23.90 -4.62 21.37
C TYR A 15 -24.35 -3.48 22.28
N ASP A 16 -24.56 -3.73 23.56
CA ASP A 16 -24.94 -2.70 24.53
C ASP A 16 -23.80 -1.69 24.76
N GLU A 17 -22.54 -2.16 24.81
CA GLU A 17 -21.37 -1.29 24.84
C GLU A 17 -21.29 -0.41 23.57
N MET A 18 -21.38 -1.03 22.39
CA MET A 18 -21.33 -0.32 21.11
C MET A 18 -22.50 0.69 20.98
N GLN A 19 -23.71 0.33 21.43
CA GLN A 19 -24.86 1.25 21.49
C GLN A 19 -24.59 2.42 22.43
N ALA A 20 -24.01 2.17 23.60
CA ALA A 20 -23.66 3.23 24.54
C ALA A 20 -22.67 4.23 23.90
N VAL A 21 -21.63 3.73 23.23
CA VAL A 21 -20.68 4.59 22.49
C VAL A 21 -21.37 5.32 21.33
N TYR A 22 -22.28 4.65 20.62
CA TYR A 22 -22.98 5.23 19.47
C TYR A 22 -23.94 6.35 19.89
N LEU A 23 -24.71 6.16 20.97
CA LEU A 23 -25.73 7.12 21.43
C LEU A 23 -25.16 8.25 22.30
N ASN A 24 -23.90 8.16 22.75
CA ASN A 24 -23.30 9.13 23.67
C ASN A 24 -23.10 10.54 23.08
N ASP A 25 -23.00 10.67 21.76
CA ASP A 25 -22.73 11.94 21.06
C ASP A 25 -23.02 11.83 19.57
N ASP A 26 -22.73 12.88 18.79
CA ASP A 26 -22.92 12.93 17.33
C ASP A 26 -21.61 12.84 16.50
N ARG A 27 -20.49 12.42 17.11
CA ARG A 27 -19.21 12.29 16.40
C ARG A 27 -19.33 11.17 15.37
N PRO A 28 -19.08 11.42 14.07
CA PRO A 28 -19.19 10.40 13.05
C PRO A 28 -18.19 9.28 13.33
N TRP A 29 -18.62 8.07 13.01
CA TRP A 29 -17.78 6.89 13.07
C TRP A 29 -17.07 6.69 11.74
N ILE A 30 -15.80 6.32 11.78
CA ILE A 30 -15.01 5.97 10.61
C ILE A 30 -14.43 4.58 10.84
N ILE A 31 -14.95 3.58 10.15
CA ILE A 31 -14.52 2.20 10.25
C ILE A 31 -13.41 1.96 9.22
N GLY A 32 -12.22 1.59 9.69
CA GLY A 32 -11.15 1.13 8.81
C GLY A 32 -11.45 -0.29 8.30
N TYR A 33 -11.78 -0.41 7.02
CA TYR A 33 -12.21 -1.66 6.40
C TYR A 33 -11.20 -2.16 5.36
N SER A 34 -10.67 -3.37 5.56
CA SER A 34 -9.68 -3.96 4.66
C SER A 34 -10.19 -5.22 3.94
N SER A 35 -11.50 -5.47 3.98
CA SER A 35 -12.11 -6.72 3.50
C SER A 35 -11.46 -8.00 4.06
N GLY A 36 -10.82 -7.89 5.23
CA GLY A 36 -10.31 -9.04 5.98
C GLY A 36 -11.29 -9.45 7.08
N LYS A 37 -11.04 -10.60 7.73
CA LYS A 37 -11.94 -11.13 8.78
C LYS A 37 -12.17 -10.13 9.92
N ASP A 38 -11.11 -9.51 10.44
CA ASP A 38 -11.19 -8.67 11.63
C ASP A 38 -11.97 -7.38 11.34
N SER A 39 -11.72 -6.73 10.20
CA SER A 39 -12.47 -5.54 9.79
C SER A 39 -13.90 -5.85 9.37
N SER A 40 -14.14 -7.01 8.74
CA SER A 40 -15.50 -7.44 8.37
C SER A 40 -16.34 -7.73 9.62
N CYS A 41 -15.74 -8.32 10.65
CA CYS A 41 -16.39 -8.53 11.95
C CYS A 41 -16.81 -7.21 12.59
N VAL A 42 -15.97 -6.16 12.55
CA VAL A 42 -16.36 -4.82 13.06
C VAL A 42 -17.54 -4.22 12.28
N VAL A 43 -17.54 -4.33 10.95
CA VAL A 43 -18.66 -3.86 10.13
C VAL A 43 -19.93 -4.66 10.45
N GLU A 44 -19.82 -5.99 10.53
CA GLU A 44 -20.92 -6.90 10.88
C GLU A 44 -21.56 -6.54 12.23
N LEU A 45 -20.73 -6.41 13.27
CA LEU A 45 -21.19 -6.02 14.61
C LEU A 45 -21.85 -4.64 14.59
N THR A 46 -21.34 -3.70 13.78
CA THR A 46 -21.94 -2.37 13.63
C THR A 46 -23.32 -2.43 12.97
N PHE A 47 -23.47 -3.20 11.89
CA PHE A 47 -24.76 -3.40 11.23
C PHE A 47 -25.79 -4.01 12.19
N ARG A 48 -25.42 -5.11 12.86
CA ARG A 48 -26.29 -5.80 13.83
C ARG A 48 -26.67 -4.89 14.98
N MET A 49 -25.72 -4.12 15.51
CA MET A 49 -25.97 -3.12 16.56
C MET A 49 -27.00 -2.08 16.13
N LEU A 50 -26.85 -1.49 14.93
CA LEU A 50 -27.80 -0.48 14.43
C LEU A 50 -29.19 -1.05 14.16
N LYS A 51 -29.29 -2.30 13.68
CA LYS A 51 -30.58 -2.96 13.44
C LYS A 51 -31.38 -3.16 14.74
N ARG A 52 -30.72 -3.25 15.91
CA ARG A 52 -31.36 -3.28 17.23
C ARG A 52 -31.92 -1.92 17.67
N LEU A 53 -31.35 -0.82 17.19
CA LEU A 53 -31.80 0.52 17.55
C LEU A 53 -33.11 0.87 16.81
N PRO A 54 -34.04 1.59 17.46
CA PRO A 54 -35.16 2.23 16.76
C PRO A 54 -34.66 3.17 15.66
N LYS A 55 -35.41 3.29 14.55
CA LYS A 55 -35.00 4.06 13.36
C LYS A 55 -34.65 5.51 13.69
N GLU A 56 -35.41 6.14 14.57
CA GLU A 56 -35.23 7.52 15.01
C GLU A 56 -33.89 7.77 15.74
N LYS A 57 -33.25 6.72 16.25
CA LYS A 57 -31.94 6.82 16.92
C LYS A 57 -30.77 6.57 15.95
N ARG A 58 -31.02 6.21 14.69
CA ARG A 58 -29.99 5.86 13.69
C ARG A 58 -29.52 7.09 12.89
N HIS A 59 -29.13 8.17 13.57
CA HIS A 59 -28.82 9.45 12.91
C HIS A 59 -27.32 9.76 12.78
N LYS A 60 -26.44 9.10 13.56
CA LYS A 60 -24.99 9.35 13.49
C LYS A 60 -24.40 8.71 12.24
N GLU A 61 -23.73 9.55 11.45
CA GLU A 61 -23.02 9.15 10.23
C GLU A 61 -21.91 8.14 10.53
N ILE A 62 -21.87 7.08 9.73
CA ILE A 62 -20.84 6.04 9.77
C ILE A 62 -20.22 5.94 8.38
N TYR A 63 -18.91 6.07 8.32
CA TYR A 63 -18.13 5.93 7.10
C TYR A 63 -17.32 4.64 7.15
N VAL A 64 -17.52 3.74 6.20
CA VAL A 64 -16.68 2.57 6.00
C VAL A 64 -15.64 2.91 4.94
N ILE A 65 -14.37 2.98 5.32
CA ILE A 65 -13.31 3.36 4.39
C ILE A 65 -12.38 2.20 4.11
N SER A 66 -12.17 1.91 2.82
CA SER A 66 -11.15 0.95 2.38
C SER A 66 -10.12 1.62 1.50
N SER A 67 -8.90 1.09 1.51
CA SER A 67 -7.80 1.64 0.72
C SER A 67 -7.41 0.67 -0.38
N ASP A 68 -7.68 1.04 -1.63
CA ASP A 68 -7.11 0.35 -2.79
C ASP A 68 -5.69 0.89 -3.01
N THR A 69 -4.71 -0.01 -2.97
CA THR A 69 -3.30 0.36 -3.13
C THR A 69 -2.84 0.46 -4.58
N LEU A 70 -3.73 0.20 -5.56
CA LEU A 70 -3.48 0.11 -7.01
C LEU A 70 -2.58 -1.06 -7.43
N ILE A 71 -2.23 -1.92 -6.47
CA ILE A 71 -1.39 -3.11 -6.68
C ILE A 71 -1.98 -4.33 -5.96
N GLU A 72 -3.26 -4.27 -5.58
CA GLU A 72 -3.98 -5.40 -5.00
C GLU A 72 -4.09 -6.55 -6.01
N ASN A 73 -4.09 -7.79 -5.53
CA ASN A 73 -4.40 -8.94 -6.37
C ASN A 73 -5.82 -8.75 -7.00
N PRO A 74 -6.01 -8.97 -8.31
CA PRO A 74 -7.31 -8.76 -8.98
C PRO A 74 -8.49 -9.42 -8.27
N ILE A 75 -8.36 -10.67 -7.82
CA ILE A 75 -9.42 -11.40 -7.10
C ILE A 75 -9.81 -10.67 -5.80
N ILE A 76 -8.80 -10.19 -5.06
CA ILE A 76 -8.99 -9.47 -3.80
C ILE A 76 -9.63 -8.09 -4.06
N LEU A 77 -9.23 -7.43 -5.14
CA LEU A 77 -9.76 -6.12 -5.52
C LEU A 77 -11.23 -6.21 -5.90
N ASP A 78 -11.62 -7.22 -6.67
CA ASP A 78 -13.01 -7.44 -7.06
C ASP A 78 -13.88 -7.79 -5.85
N TYR A 79 -13.38 -8.66 -4.96
CA TYR A 79 -14.03 -8.95 -3.68
C TYR A 79 -14.23 -7.67 -2.85
N LEU A 80 -13.20 -6.82 -2.74
CA LEU A 80 -13.29 -5.53 -2.04
C LEU A 80 -14.36 -4.63 -2.65
N LYS A 81 -14.35 -4.42 -3.96
CA LYS A 81 -15.32 -3.55 -4.66
C LYS A 81 -16.75 -4.05 -4.47
N ASN A 82 -16.98 -5.35 -4.67
CA ASN A 82 -18.28 -5.98 -4.45
C ASN A 82 -18.78 -5.77 -3.01
N ASN A 83 -17.91 -5.94 -2.00
CA ASN A 83 -18.29 -5.69 -0.62
C ASN A 83 -18.65 -4.22 -0.36
N ILE A 84 -17.91 -3.25 -0.92
CA ILE A 84 -18.23 -1.83 -0.76
C ILE A 84 -19.60 -1.50 -1.36
N ASP A 85 -19.88 -2.01 -2.56
CA ASP A 85 -21.17 -1.79 -3.22
C ASP A 85 -22.31 -2.41 -2.41
N LYS A 86 -22.14 -3.66 -1.97
CA LYS A 86 -23.12 -4.38 -1.13
C LYS A 86 -23.37 -3.71 0.23
N ILE A 87 -22.33 -3.17 0.87
CA ILE A 87 -22.47 -2.39 2.12
C ILE A 87 -23.37 -1.16 1.88
N ASN A 88 -23.16 -0.44 0.78
CA ASN A 88 -23.97 0.73 0.43
C ASN A 88 -25.42 0.36 0.08
N GLU A 89 -25.61 -0.73 -0.69
CA GLU A 89 -26.94 -1.27 -1.02
C GLU A 89 -27.72 -1.63 0.24
N SER A 90 -27.13 -2.45 1.12
CA SER A 90 -27.77 -2.89 2.36
C SER A 90 -28.01 -1.73 3.34
N ALA A 91 -27.09 -0.76 3.42
CA ALA A 91 -27.29 0.43 4.22
C ALA A 91 -28.51 1.23 3.76
N THR A 92 -28.70 1.36 2.45
CA THR A 92 -29.87 2.03 1.86
C THR A 92 -31.16 1.25 2.11
N GLU A 93 -31.14 -0.07 1.88
CA GLU A 93 -32.30 -0.95 2.09
C GLU A 93 -32.80 -0.92 3.54
N HIS A 94 -31.87 -0.91 4.50
CA HIS A 94 -32.18 -0.99 5.93
C HIS A 94 -32.27 0.36 6.64
N ASP A 95 -32.19 1.47 5.88
CA ASP A 95 -32.26 2.84 6.41
C ASP A 95 -31.20 3.06 7.51
N LEU A 96 -29.95 2.70 7.19
CA LEU A 96 -28.79 2.83 8.08
C LEU A 96 -27.92 4.01 7.62
N PRO A 97 -27.37 4.82 8.56
CA PRO A 97 -26.53 5.97 8.24
C PRO A 97 -25.10 5.57 7.86
N ILE A 98 -24.93 4.52 7.07
CA ILE A 98 -23.65 3.97 6.65
C ILE A 98 -23.36 4.38 5.20
N SER A 99 -22.15 4.86 4.94
CA SER A 99 -21.63 5.06 3.59
C SER A 99 -20.24 4.45 3.47
N ALA A 100 -20.05 3.59 2.47
CA ALA A 100 -18.81 2.90 2.18
C ALA A 100 -18.12 3.48 0.95
N GLN A 101 -16.80 3.69 1.02
CA GLN A 101 -16.03 4.19 -0.12
C GLN A 101 -14.58 3.70 -0.12
N ILE A 102 -14.00 3.69 -1.32
CA ILE A 102 -12.60 3.38 -1.54
C ILE A 102 -11.81 4.69 -1.62
N VAL A 103 -10.69 4.73 -0.88
CA VAL A 103 -9.69 5.79 -0.97
C VAL A 103 -8.46 5.28 -1.71
N TYR A 104 -7.77 6.18 -2.40
CA TYR A 104 -6.65 5.85 -3.27
C TYR A 104 -5.40 6.64 -2.89
N PRO A 105 -4.19 6.09 -3.11
CA PRO A 105 -2.96 6.87 -3.05
C PRO A 105 -2.97 8.00 -4.08
N GLU A 106 -2.38 9.14 -3.69
CA GLU A 106 -2.01 10.16 -4.66
C GLU A 106 -1.09 9.53 -5.73
N LEU A 107 -1.26 9.91 -6.99
CA LEU A 107 -0.53 9.30 -8.12
C LEU A 107 1.00 9.34 -7.94
N ASN A 108 1.50 10.41 -7.32
CA ASN A 108 2.91 10.58 -6.98
C ASN A 108 3.38 9.66 -5.85
N ASP A 109 2.49 9.21 -4.97
CA ASP A 109 2.76 8.28 -3.87
C ASP A 109 2.54 6.82 -4.25
N SER A 110 2.01 6.54 -5.44
CA SER A 110 1.80 5.19 -5.98
C SER A 110 3.06 4.32 -5.96
N PHE A 111 2.86 3.00 -6.02
CA PHE A 111 3.97 2.04 -6.03
C PHE A 111 4.88 2.27 -7.23
N TRP A 112 4.29 2.43 -8.42
CA TRP A 112 5.04 2.59 -9.66
C TRP A 112 5.68 3.97 -9.80
N ALA A 113 5.05 5.07 -9.34
CA ALA A 113 5.71 6.38 -9.34
C ALA A 113 6.96 6.39 -8.42
N ASN A 114 6.95 5.61 -7.34
CA ASN A 114 8.11 5.51 -6.46
C ASN A 114 9.21 4.60 -7.04
N ILE A 115 8.87 3.46 -7.65
CA ILE A 115 9.87 2.53 -8.18
C ILE A 115 10.31 2.94 -9.58
N ILE A 116 9.39 3.04 -10.53
CA ILE A 116 9.67 3.37 -11.93
C ILE A 116 9.98 4.85 -12.09
N GLY A 117 9.24 5.75 -11.43
CA GLY A 117 9.55 7.19 -11.47
C GLY A 117 10.86 7.49 -10.75
N ARG A 118 10.87 7.32 -9.42
CA ARG A 118 11.97 7.76 -8.53
C ARG A 118 13.11 6.77 -8.38
N GLY A 119 12.98 5.55 -8.89
CA GLY A 119 14.00 4.50 -8.73
C GLY A 119 14.07 3.93 -7.32
N TYR A 120 13.06 4.10 -6.46
CA TYR A 120 13.14 3.54 -5.12
C TYR A 120 13.34 2.02 -5.17
N PRO A 121 14.22 1.46 -4.31
CA PRO A 121 14.27 0.01 -4.17
C PRO A 121 12.94 -0.50 -3.64
N THR A 122 12.57 -1.71 -4.07
CA THR A 122 11.35 -2.35 -3.58
C THR A 122 11.41 -2.52 -2.05
N PRO A 123 10.28 -2.53 -1.35
CA PRO A 123 10.24 -2.80 0.09
C PRO A 123 10.92 -4.12 0.46
N LYS A 124 11.85 -4.09 1.43
CA LYS A 124 12.72 -5.24 1.75
C LYS A 124 12.56 -5.81 3.15
N SER A 125 11.91 -5.07 4.05
CA SER A 125 11.73 -5.49 5.44
C SER A 125 10.60 -4.70 6.09
N ILE A 126 10.13 -5.17 7.25
CA ILE A 126 9.12 -4.48 8.06
C ILE A 126 9.54 -3.03 8.37
N LYS A 127 10.84 -2.80 8.63
CA LYS A 127 11.39 -1.47 8.91
C LYS A 127 11.48 -0.58 7.66
N TYR A 128 11.49 -1.17 6.46
CA TYR A 128 11.61 -0.48 5.18
C TYR A 128 10.39 -0.76 4.29
N ARG A 129 9.20 -0.68 4.89
CA ARG A 129 7.91 -0.89 4.22
C ARG A 129 7.23 0.45 3.96
N TRP A 130 7.84 1.26 3.11
CA TRP A 130 7.35 2.60 2.76
C TRP A 130 5.97 2.57 2.09
N CYS A 131 5.60 1.45 1.46
CA CYS A 131 4.31 1.28 0.80
C CYS A 131 3.12 1.36 1.77
N THR A 132 3.25 0.91 3.02
CA THR A 132 2.13 0.99 3.98
C THR A 132 1.75 2.42 4.30
N GLU A 133 2.74 3.28 4.56
CA GLU A 133 2.48 4.68 4.86
C GLU A 133 1.86 5.38 3.65
N ARG A 134 2.43 5.18 2.46
CA ARG A 134 2.01 5.89 1.25
C ARG A 134 0.69 5.39 0.67
N LEU A 135 0.52 4.08 0.61
CA LEU A 135 -0.58 3.45 -0.12
C LEU A 135 -1.80 3.15 0.75
N LYS A 136 -1.64 3.04 2.08
CA LYS A 136 -2.75 2.72 3.00
C LYS A 136 -3.02 3.82 4.02
N ILE A 137 -2.01 4.27 4.74
CA ILE A 137 -2.20 5.21 5.87
C ILE A 137 -2.53 6.62 5.37
N LYS A 138 -1.78 7.16 4.41
CA LYS A 138 -2.01 8.51 3.89
C LYS A 138 -3.39 8.70 3.25
N PRO A 139 -3.90 7.79 2.38
CA PRO A 139 -5.24 7.91 1.81
C PRO A 139 -6.34 7.94 2.87
N SER A 140 -6.32 7.00 3.82
CA SER A 140 -7.28 7.00 4.92
C SER A 140 -7.17 8.25 5.79
N ASN A 141 -5.96 8.69 6.10
CA ASN A 141 -5.72 9.89 6.89
C ASN A 141 -6.20 11.17 6.19
N LYS A 142 -6.11 11.24 4.86
CA LYS A 142 -6.64 12.37 4.08
C LYS A 142 -8.16 12.47 4.28
N PHE A 143 -8.87 11.35 4.10
CA PHE A 143 -10.31 11.29 4.35
C PHE A 143 -10.69 11.66 5.79
N ILE A 144 -9.99 11.09 6.78
CA ILE A 144 -10.27 11.40 8.20
C ILE A 144 -10.02 12.88 8.49
N LYS A 145 -8.98 13.48 7.91
CA LYS A 145 -8.68 14.91 8.08
C LYS A 145 -9.77 15.80 7.50
N GLU A 146 -10.32 15.48 6.33
CA GLU A 146 -11.45 16.21 5.74
C GLU A 146 -12.67 16.22 6.67
N LYS A 147 -12.97 15.11 7.36
CA LYS A 147 -14.05 15.05 8.36
C LYS A 147 -13.72 15.81 9.65
N LEU A 148 -12.45 15.78 10.07
CA LEU A 148 -11.94 16.53 11.23
C LEU A 148 -11.97 18.06 11.05
N GLU A 149 -12.13 18.56 9.83
CA GLU A 149 -12.36 20.00 9.60
C GLU A 149 -13.72 20.45 10.17
N GLN A 150 -14.69 19.54 10.27
CA GLN A 150 -16.05 19.82 10.69
C GLN A 150 -16.30 19.47 12.17
N LYS A 151 -15.91 18.27 12.60
CA LYS A 151 -16.21 17.74 13.94
C LYS A 151 -15.18 16.71 14.41
N ASP A 152 -15.18 16.43 15.71
CA ASP A 152 -14.42 15.31 16.27
C ASP A 152 -14.96 14.00 15.67
N VAL A 153 -14.10 12.99 15.54
CA VAL A 153 -14.47 11.71 14.92
C VAL A 153 -14.07 10.54 15.81
N ILE A 154 -14.75 9.40 15.64
CA ILE A 154 -14.39 8.14 16.30
C ILE A 154 -13.98 7.14 15.22
N VAL A 155 -12.74 6.66 15.27
CA VAL A 155 -12.19 5.69 14.33
C VAL A 155 -12.32 4.30 14.92
N LEU A 156 -13.06 3.43 14.25
CA LEU A 156 -13.22 2.04 14.65
C LEU A 156 -12.19 1.17 13.94
N LEU A 157 -11.44 0.37 14.71
CA LEU A 157 -10.39 -0.50 14.18
C LEU A 157 -10.57 -1.95 14.64
N GLY A 158 -10.49 -2.89 13.70
CA GLY A 158 -10.46 -4.32 13.96
C GLY A 158 -9.05 -4.79 14.36
N VAL A 159 -8.55 -4.34 15.51
CA VAL A 159 -7.26 -4.78 16.08
C VAL A 159 -7.50 -5.65 17.30
N ARG A 160 -6.67 -6.67 17.52
CA ARG A 160 -6.82 -7.59 18.67
C ARG A 160 -5.52 -7.81 19.43
N LYS A 161 -5.60 -7.98 20.75
CA LYS A 161 -4.44 -8.29 21.62
C LYS A 161 -3.82 -9.64 21.27
N GLU A 162 -4.61 -10.60 20.83
CA GLU A 162 -4.15 -11.95 20.50
C GLU A 162 -3.32 -12.03 19.20
N GLU A 163 -3.36 -11.01 18.34
CA GLU A 163 -2.63 -11.04 17.06
C GLU A 163 -1.11 -11.20 17.22
N SER A 164 -0.51 -10.58 18.24
CA SER A 164 0.89 -10.81 18.63
C SER A 164 1.25 -10.13 19.95
N SER A 165 2.29 -10.61 20.63
CA SER A 165 2.84 -9.98 21.85
C SER A 165 3.22 -8.50 21.63
N ALA A 166 3.81 -8.19 20.48
CA ALA A 166 4.18 -6.82 20.12
C ALA A 166 2.95 -5.93 19.87
N ARG A 167 1.83 -6.47 19.37
CA ARG A 167 0.58 -5.73 19.22
C ARG A 167 -0.10 -5.52 20.56
N LYS A 168 -0.20 -6.58 21.37
CA LYS A 168 -0.73 -6.51 22.74
C LYS A 168 -0.08 -5.38 23.54
N SER A 169 1.24 -5.36 23.60
CA SER A 169 1.99 -4.32 24.33
C SER A 169 1.73 -2.90 23.80
N ARG A 170 1.54 -2.73 22.47
CA ARG A 170 1.22 -1.41 21.88
C ARG A 170 -0.21 -0.96 22.19
N ILE A 171 -1.15 -1.88 22.22
CA ILE A 171 -2.56 -1.62 22.57
C ILE A 171 -2.63 -1.23 24.04
N GLU A 172 -2.11 -2.07 24.94
CA GLU A 172 -2.14 -1.85 26.40
C GLU A 172 -1.44 -0.55 26.81
N LYS A 173 -0.37 -0.14 26.12
CA LYS A 173 0.31 1.13 26.37
C LYS A 173 -0.57 2.36 26.11
N ARG A 174 -1.59 2.24 25.26
CA ARG A 174 -2.49 3.33 24.85
C ARG A 174 -3.84 3.27 25.54
N GLU A 175 -4.18 2.14 26.15
CA GLU A 175 -5.42 1.98 26.91
C GLU A 175 -5.44 2.95 28.09
N ILE A 176 -6.62 3.52 28.34
CA ILE A 176 -6.88 4.39 29.48
C ILE A 176 -7.92 3.67 30.32
N GLU A 177 -7.56 3.30 31.54
CA GLU A 177 -8.44 2.55 32.43
C GLU A 177 -9.77 3.28 32.64
N GLY A 178 -10.88 2.56 32.45
CA GLY A 178 -12.24 3.11 32.55
C GLY A 178 -12.76 3.84 31.31
N TYR A 179 -11.98 3.94 30.22
CA TYR A 179 -12.40 4.59 28.98
C TYR A 179 -12.37 3.63 27.79
N LEU A 180 -13.49 3.57 27.05
CA LEU A 180 -13.61 2.81 25.80
C LEU A 180 -12.93 3.52 24.61
N LEU A 181 -12.76 4.84 24.71
CA LEU A 181 -12.22 5.69 23.65
C LEU A 181 -10.83 6.19 24.02
N THR A 182 -9.87 6.01 23.12
CA THR A 182 -8.50 6.52 23.30
C THR A 182 -8.18 7.61 22.26
N PRO A 183 -7.54 8.73 22.63
CA PRO A 183 -7.17 9.75 21.65
C PRO A 183 -6.14 9.23 20.63
N HIS A 184 -6.38 9.44 19.33
CA HIS A 184 -5.45 9.01 18.28
C HIS A 184 -4.16 9.84 18.25
N GLU A 185 -2.98 9.29 18.54
CA GLU A 185 -1.71 10.05 18.70
C GLU A 185 -1.45 11.16 17.67
N THR A 186 -1.58 10.87 16.37
CA THR A 186 -1.15 11.77 15.28
C THR A 186 -2.27 12.40 14.45
N LEU A 187 -3.50 11.91 14.54
CA LEU A 187 -4.64 12.43 13.76
C LEU A 187 -5.35 13.51 14.58
N ARG A 188 -5.11 14.76 14.17
CA ARG A 188 -5.62 15.97 14.81
C ARG A 188 -6.03 16.97 13.73
N GLY A 189 -7.19 17.58 13.91
CA GLY A 189 -7.55 18.82 13.22
C GLY A 189 -6.98 20.03 13.96
N LYS A 190 -7.29 21.25 13.51
CA LYS A 190 -6.83 22.48 14.15
C LYS A 190 -7.25 22.55 15.62
N ASN A 191 -8.54 22.27 15.89
CA ASN A 191 -9.16 22.25 17.22
C ASN A 191 -10.06 21.02 17.40
N LYS A 192 -9.81 19.93 16.66
CA LYS A 192 -10.65 18.73 16.62
C LYS A 192 -9.81 17.47 16.82
N LEU A 193 -10.37 16.48 17.50
CA LEU A 193 -9.68 15.26 17.90
C LEU A 193 -10.30 14.03 17.22
N ALA A 194 -9.44 13.11 16.83
CA ALA A 194 -9.83 11.74 16.51
C ALA A 194 -9.65 10.86 17.74
N TYR A 195 -10.66 10.07 18.04
CA TYR A 195 -10.64 9.01 19.04
C TYR A 195 -10.62 7.65 18.36
N VAL A 196 -10.12 6.63 19.04
CA VAL A 196 -10.06 5.25 18.56
C VAL A 196 -10.92 4.38 19.45
N TYR A 197 -11.77 3.57 18.82
CA TYR A 197 -12.57 2.54 19.45
C TYR A 197 -12.23 1.18 18.83
N THR A 198 -12.02 0.17 19.66
CA THR A 198 -11.58 -1.17 19.23
C THR A 198 -12.50 -2.23 19.83
N PRO A 199 -13.71 -2.42 19.28
CA PRO A 199 -14.75 -3.25 19.90
C PRO A 199 -14.35 -4.73 20.04
N ILE A 200 -13.51 -5.23 19.12
CA ILE A 200 -13.06 -6.63 19.11
C ILE A 200 -11.69 -6.83 19.75
N VAL A 201 -11.18 -5.87 20.55
CA VAL A 201 -9.78 -5.88 21.05
C VAL A 201 -9.40 -7.14 21.84
N ASN A 202 -10.38 -7.74 22.50
CA ASN A 202 -10.22 -8.94 23.32
C ASN A 202 -10.62 -10.23 22.60
N PHE A 203 -11.02 -10.18 21.32
CA PHE A 203 -11.43 -11.36 20.56
C PHE A 203 -10.23 -12.24 20.19
N SER A 204 -10.47 -13.53 20.19
CA SER A 204 -9.64 -14.55 19.56
C SER A 204 -9.90 -14.65 18.07
N THR A 205 -9.17 -15.54 17.38
CA THR A 205 -9.40 -15.79 15.96
C THR A 205 -10.70 -16.57 15.76
N ALA A 206 -10.96 -17.53 16.64
CA ALA A 206 -12.20 -18.28 16.71
C ALA A 206 -13.38 -17.34 16.98
N ASP A 207 -13.28 -16.41 17.96
CA ASP A 207 -14.36 -15.45 18.23
C ASP A 207 -14.74 -14.64 16.98
N VAL A 208 -13.75 -14.19 16.19
CA VAL A 208 -14.01 -13.45 14.95
C VAL A 208 -14.78 -14.28 13.94
N TRP A 209 -14.37 -15.54 13.74
CA TRP A 209 -15.06 -16.44 12.81
C TRP A 209 -16.41 -16.90 13.35
N ASP A 210 -16.56 -17.03 14.67
CA ASP A 210 -17.82 -17.37 15.31
C ASP A 210 -18.88 -16.31 15.02
N VAL A 211 -18.52 -15.02 15.12
CA VAL A 211 -19.40 -13.90 14.74
C VAL A 211 -19.76 -13.91 13.26
N LEU A 212 -18.77 -14.16 12.38
CA LEU A 212 -18.95 -14.10 10.93
C LEU A 212 -19.73 -15.32 10.40
N TYR A 213 -19.64 -16.47 11.07
CA TYR A 213 -20.12 -17.75 10.56
C TYR A 213 -21.18 -18.39 11.45
N HIS A 214 -20.84 -18.85 12.67
CA HIS A 214 -21.76 -19.64 13.50
C HIS A 214 -22.88 -18.82 14.14
N GLN A 215 -22.57 -17.62 14.62
CA GLN A 215 -23.53 -16.69 15.22
C GLN A 215 -24.10 -15.74 14.17
N ASN A 216 -24.19 -16.18 12.91
CA ASN A 216 -24.71 -15.38 11.83
C ASN A 216 -26.07 -15.88 11.40
N ASP A 217 -27.10 -15.09 11.73
CA ASP A 217 -28.49 -15.43 11.47
C ASP A 217 -28.93 -15.08 10.03
N ASN A 218 -28.07 -14.40 9.26
CA ASN A 218 -28.36 -14.09 7.85
C ASN A 218 -27.83 -15.22 6.98
N PHE A 219 -28.70 -15.80 6.16
CA PHE A 219 -28.33 -16.88 5.23
C PHE A 219 -28.68 -16.51 3.79
N ILE A 220 -27.79 -16.87 2.87
CA ILE A 220 -28.07 -16.89 1.44
C ILE A 220 -28.36 -18.33 1.04
N ASP A 221 -29.55 -18.55 0.49
CA ASP A 221 -29.90 -19.82 -0.14
C ASP A 221 -29.48 -19.80 -1.61
N PHE A 222 -28.46 -20.58 -1.93
CA PHE A 222 -27.98 -20.74 -3.31
C PHE A 222 -28.80 -21.77 -4.11
N GLY A 223 -29.72 -22.49 -3.46
CA GLY A 223 -30.44 -23.63 -4.04
C GLY A 223 -29.54 -24.85 -4.30
N GLY A 224 -30.14 -26.04 -4.32
CA GLY A 224 -29.43 -27.30 -4.62
C GLY A 224 -28.82 -28.01 -3.40
N GLU A 225 -27.80 -28.86 -3.63
CA GLU A 225 -27.21 -29.76 -2.61
C GLU A 225 -26.35 -29.05 -1.54
N PHE A 226 -26.02 -27.77 -1.72
CA PHE A 226 -25.07 -27.04 -0.86
C PHE A 226 -25.70 -26.34 0.35
N GLY A 227 -27.05 -26.28 0.43
CA GLY A 227 -27.77 -25.67 1.55
C GLY A 227 -27.54 -24.16 1.73
N PRO A 228 -28.15 -23.56 2.76
CA PRO A 228 -27.97 -22.15 3.07
C PRO A 228 -26.53 -21.86 3.58
N SER A 229 -25.89 -20.82 3.05
CA SER A 229 -24.58 -20.35 3.54
C SER A 229 -24.75 -19.11 4.43
N PRO A 230 -24.00 -18.99 5.54
CA PRO A 230 -23.94 -17.76 6.32
C PRO A 230 -23.52 -16.56 5.46
N SER A 231 -24.16 -15.42 5.69
CA SER A 231 -23.95 -14.21 4.88
C SER A 231 -23.77 -13.00 5.76
N THR A 232 -22.94 -12.07 5.34
CA THR A 232 -22.77 -10.81 6.07
C THR A 232 -24.09 -10.03 6.11
N SER A 233 -24.20 -9.06 7.01
CA SER A 233 -25.35 -8.15 7.11
C SER A 233 -25.57 -7.30 5.85
N TRP A 234 -24.59 -7.28 4.93
CA TRP A 234 -24.70 -6.66 3.62
C TRP A 234 -24.89 -7.66 2.47
N GLY A 235 -25.12 -8.93 2.76
CA GLY A 235 -25.54 -9.94 1.78
C GLY A 235 -24.41 -10.51 0.92
N THR A 236 -23.17 -10.50 1.41
CA THR A 236 -22.07 -11.27 0.80
C THR A 236 -21.89 -12.62 1.51
N ASP A 237 -21.47 -13.64 0.77
CA ASP A 237 -21.21 -14.96 1.31
C ASP A 237 -20.01 -14.93 2.28
N ALA A 238 -20.25 -15.28 3.54
CA ALA A 238 -19.17 -15.34 4.53
C ALA A 238 -18.19 -16.49 4.22
N MET A 239 -18.66 -17.52 3.50
CA MET A 239 -17.81 -18.64 3.07
C MET A 239 -16.78 -18.21 2.02
N GLU A 240 -17.08 -17.23 1.17
CA GLU A 240 -16.13 -16.69 0.21
C GLU A 240 -14.88 -16.14 0.93
N LEU A 241 -15.08 -15.32 1.97
CA LEU A 241 -13.99 -14.79 2.79
C LEU A 241 -13.19 -15.91 3.48
N PHE A 242 -13.90 -16.90 4.02
CA PHE A 242 -13.28 -18.05 4.66
C PHE A 242 -12.40 -18.83 3.68
N GLN A 243 -12.91 -19.14 2.49
CA GLN A 243 -12.16 -19.82 1.43
C GLN A 243 -10.94 -19.02 0.98
N MET A 244 -11.01 -17.68 0.92
CA MET A 244 -9.84 -16.85 0.61
C MET A 244 -8.75 -16.98 1.68
N TYR A 245 -9.11 -17.08 2.96
CA TYR A 245 -8.15 -17.35 4.05
C TYR A 245 -7.58 -18.76 3.99
N MET A 246 -8.40 -19.77 3.74
CA MET A 246 -7.96 -21.16 3.57
C MET A 246 -6.95 -21.28 2.43
N LYS A 247 -7.33 -20.84 1.22
CA LYS A 247 -6.47 -20.87 0.03
C LYS A 247 -5.20 -20.04 0.24
N GLY A 248 -5.34 -18.86 0.86
CA GLY A 248 -4.22 -17.97 1.09
C GLY A 248 -3.21 -18.45 2.13
N SER A 249 -3.54 -19.46 2.95
CA SER A 249 -2.62 -20.05 3.94
C SER A 249 -1.65 -21.05 3.30
N GLY A 250 -1.98 -21.58 2.11
CA GLY A 250 -1.23 -22.63 1.42
C GLY A 250 -1.47 -24.05 2.00
N ASP A 251 -2.46 -24.21 2.88
CA ASP A 251 -2.91 -25.50 3.37
C ASP A 251 -4.06 -25.97 2.47
N SER A 252 -3.74 -26.79 1.46
CA SER A 252 -4.67 -27.18 0.38
C SER A 252 -5.57 -28.37 0.72
N ASP A 253 -5.35 -29.06 1.84
CA ASP A 253 -5.79 -30.47 1.91
C ASP A 253 -6.96 -30.79 2.85
N GLU A 254 -7.33 -29.96 3.81
CA GLU A 254 -8.58 -30.17 4.58
C GLU A 254 -9.16 -28.84 5.07
N CYS A 255 -10.50 -28.72 5.06
CA CYS A 255 -11.22 -27.67 5.76
C CYS A 255 -11.33 -28.10 7.23
N PRO A 256 -10.51 -27.59 8.17
CA PRO A 256 -10.82 -27.83 9.56
C PRO A 256 -12.10 -27.04 9.83
N PHE A 257 -13.18 -27.74 10.16
CA PHE A 257 -14.25 -27.11 10.92
C PHE A 257 -13.56 -26.34 12.04
N ILE A 258 -13.78 -25.02 12.14
CA ILE A 258 -13.16 -24.20 13.18
C ILE A 258 -13.83 -24.59 14.51
N ALA A 259 -13.36 -25.69 15.09
CA ALA A 259 -13.85 -26.22 16.34
C ALA A 259 -13.11 -25.61 17.53
N ASP A 260 -11.91 -25.06 17.29
CA ASP A 260 -11.06 -24.49 18.34
C ASP A 260 -10.15 -23.35 17.84
N GLU A 261 -9.54 -22.61 18.77
CA GLU A 261 -8.63 -21.51 18.45
C GLU A 261 -7.35 -21.97 17.73
N ALA A 262 -6.92 -23.21 17.95
CA ALA A 262 -5.70 -23.75 17.33
C ALA A 262 -5.90 -23.90 15.81
N SER A 263 -6.98 -24.54 15.40
CA SER A 263 -7.41 -24.69 14.00
C SER A 263 -7.74 -23.34 13.34
N ALA A 264 -8.43 -22.44 14.06
CA ALA A 264 -8.71 -21.08 13.58
C ALA A 264 -7.41 -20.33 13.22
N LYS A 265 -6.39 -20.42 14.09
CA LYS A 265 -5.12 -19.73 13.88
C LYS A 265 -4.27 -20.30 12.76
N SER A 266 -4.17 -21.63 12.67
CA SER A 266 -3.35 -22.29 11.64
C SER A 266 -3.88 -21.98 10.25
N SER A 267 -5.18 -22.13 10.05
CA SER A 267 -5.76 -22.16 8.71
C SER A 267 -6.32 -20.80 8.27
N CYS A 268 -6.79 -19.96 9.21
CA CYS A 268 -7.43 -18.67 8.89
C CYS A 268 -6.93 -17.47 9.73
N GLY A 269 -5.93 -17.66 10.59
CA GLY A 269 -5.40 -16.60 11.46
C GLY A 269 -4.23 -15.83 10.86
N ASN A 270 -3.37 -16.52 10.10
CA ASN A 270 -2.06 -16.01 9.70
C ASN A 270 -1.96 -15.58 8.22
N SER A 271 -2.90 -16.00 7.36
CA SER A 271 -2.87 -15.57 5.96
C SER A 271 -3.13 -14.07 5.84
N ARG A 272 -2.35 -13.43 4.97
CA ARG A 272 -2.49 -12.03 4.59
C ARG A 272 -2.46 -11.95 3.08
N PHE A 273 -3.63 -11.91 2.49
CA PHE A 273 -3.82 -11.55 1.08
C PHE A 273 -3.86 -10.02 0.93
N GLY A 274 -3.46 -9.55 -0.25
CA GLY A 274 -3.35 -8.13 -0.55
C GLY A 274 -2.59 -7.93 -1.86
N CYS A 275 -1.54 -7.10 -1.83
CA CYS A 275 -0.83 -6.75 -3.05
C CYS A 275 -0.07 -7.91 -3.68
N TRP A 276 -0.26 -8.13 -4.99
CA TRP A 276 0.36 -9.22 -5.75
C TRP A 276 1.88 -9.08 -5.89
N ILE A 277 2.43 -7.88 -5.65
CA ILE A 277 3.83 -7.53 -5.87
C ILE A 277 4.64 -7.41 -4.56
N CYS A 278 4.16 -7.99 -3.45
CA CYS A 278 4.84 -7.85 -2.16
C CYS A 278 6.26 -8.46 -2.18
N THR A 279 7.30 -7.62 -2.07
CA THR A 279 8.70 -8.05 -2.07
C THR A 279 9.34 -8.15 -0.67
N VAL A 280 8.54 -7.90 0.39
CA VAL A 280 9.02 -8.01 1.78
C VAL A 280 9.12 -9.47 2.21
N VAL A 281 8.21 -10.31 1.73
CA VAL A 281 8.22 -11.76 1.94
C VAL A 281 9.01 -12.44 0.83
N LYS A 282 9.62 -13.58 1.14
CA LYS A 282 10.36 -14.37 0.14
C LYS A 282 9.38 -14.95 -0.88
N GLU A 283 8.36 -15.64 -0.40
CA GLU A 283 7.31 -16.25 -1.20
C GLU A 283 5.96 -15.61 -0.87
N ASP A 284 5.14 -15.41 -1.89
CA ASP A 284 3.79 -14.91 -1.73
C ASP A 284 2.83 -16.10 -1.65
N LYS A 285 2.59 -16.56 -0.42
CA LYS A 285 1.71 -17.71 -0.16
C LYS A 285 0.29 -17.50 -0.68
N SER A 286 -0.20 -16.27 -0.64
CA SER A 286 -1.56 -15.97 -1.11
C SER A 286 -1.64 -16.11 -2.62
N LEU A 287 -0.73 -15.46 -3.36
CA LEU A 287 -0.71 -15.55 -4.81
C LEU A 287 -0.50 -17.00 -5.27
N ASN A 288 0.42 -17.73 -4.64
CA ASN A 288 0.63 -19.16 -4.93
C ASN A 288 -0.62 -20.00 -4.62
N GLY A 289 -1.24 -19.80 -3.45
CA GLY A 289 -2.42 -20.56 -3.05
C GLY A 289 -3.61 -20.36 -3.99
N PHE A 290 -3.81 -19.16 -4.54
CA PHE A 290 -4.82 -18.95 -5.59
C PHE A 290 -4.47 -19.72 -6.87
N ILE A 291 -3.21 -19.70 -7.32
CA ILE A 291 -2.76 -20.43 -8.50
C ILE A 291 -2.95 -21.95 -8.31
N GLU A 292 -2.52 -22.49 -7.17
CA GLU A 292 -2.69 -23.90 -6.81
C GLU A 292 -4.16 -24.31 -6.72
N SER A 293 -5.04 -23.36 -6.38
CA SER A 293 -6.50 -23.55 -6.36
C SER A 293 -7.18 -23.41 -7.74
N GLY A 294 -6.40 -23.27 -8.83
CA GLY A 294 -6.91 -23.23 -10.20
C GLY A 294 -6.89 -21.85 -10.88
N HIS A 295 -6.42 -20.79 -10.21
CA HIS A 295 -6.29 -19.45 -10.82
C HIS A 295 -4.96 -19.28 -11.59
N ASP A 296 -4.77 -20.13 -12.59
CA ASP A 296 -3.58 -20.16 -13.44
C ASP A 296 -3.33 -18.83 -14.18
N GLU A 297 -4.37 -18.05 -14.43
CA GLU A 297 -4.30 -16.72 -15.02
C GLU A 297 -3.48 -15.72 -14.21
N LEU A 298 -3.19 -16.00 -12.93
CA LEU A 298 -2.36 -15.15 -12.07
C LEU A 298 -0.84 -15.41 -12.20
N LYS A 299 -0.42 -16.46 -12.92
CA LYS A 299 1.00 -16.80 -13.15
C LYS A 299 1.85 -15.61 -13.67
N PRO A 300 1.38 -14.77 -14.61
CA PRO A 300 2.16 -13.62 -15.07
C PRO A 300 2.54 -12.65 -13.96
N LEU A 301 1.68 -12.45 -12.96
CA LEU A 301 1.96 -11.60 -11.79
C LEU A 301 3.07 -12.20 -10.92
N LEU A 302 3.02 -13.52 -10.70
CA LEU A 302 4.03 -14.25 -9.92
C LEU A 302 5.40 -14.21 -10.61
N GLU A 303 5.42 -14.39 -11.94
CA GLU A 303 6.63 -14.33 -12.75
C GLU A 303 7.24 -12.92 -12.75
N PHE A 304 6.41 -11.88 -12.90
CA PHE A 304 6.86 -10.50 -12.81
C PHE A 304 7.46 -10.21 -11.43
N ARG A 305 6.77 -10.60 -10.35
CA ARG A 305 7.25 -10.44 -8.97
C ARG A 305 8.61 -11.10 -8.76
N SER A 306 8.73 -12.36 -9.16
CA SER A 306 9.97 -13.15 -9.01
C SER A 306 11.12 -12.52 -9.80
N TRP A 307 10.84 -12.09 -11.03
CA TRP A 307 11.79 -11.36 -11.86
C TRP A 307 12.24 -10.05 -11.21
N LEU A 308 11.32 -9.22 -10.73
CA LEU A 308 11.66 -7.92 -10.11
C LEU A 308 12.55 -8.11 -8.88
N ILE A 309 12.27 -9.12 -8.05
CA ILE A 309 13.11 -9.46 -6.89
C ILE A 309 14.52 -9.87 -7.36
N SER A 310 14.62 -10.67 -8.43
CA SER A 310 15.91 -11.10 -8.98
C SER A 310 16.75 -9.95 -9.54
N GLU A 311 16.11 -8.93 -10.12
CA GLU A 311 16.78 -7.75 -10.69
C GLU A 311 17.13 -6.70 -9.62
N ARG A 312 16.41 -6.70 -8.50
CA ARG A 312 16.47 -5.66 -7.45
C ARG A 312 17.88 -5.38 -6.97
N ASP A 313 18.65 -6.40 -6.64
CA ASP A 313 19.95 -6.26 -5.97
C ASP A 313 21.15 -6.47 -6.93
N LYS A 314 20.91 -6.50 -8.25
CA LYS A 314 21.99 -6.58 -9.24
C LYS A 314 22.73 -5.23 -9.32
N PRO A 315 24.07 -5.20 -9.18
CA PRO A 315 24.83 -3.95 -9.20
C PRO A 315 24.58 -3.09 -10.45
N LYS A 316 24.46 -3.72 -11.62
CA LYS A 316 24.20 -3.03 -12.91
C LYS A 316 22.88 -2.25 -12.93
N ASN A 317 21.92 -2.63 -12.10
CA ASN A 317 20.61 -1.99 -12.06
C ASN A 317 20.53 -0.91 -10.98
N ARG A 318 21.62 -0.63 -10.24
CA ARG A 318 21.58 0.21 -9.04
C ARG A 318 22.62 1.32 -9.10
N LYS A 319 22.20 2.56 -8.81
CA LYS A 319 23.13 3.68 -8.59
C LYS A 319 23.92 3.43 -7.29
N LYS A 320 25.18 3.90 -7.24
CA LYS A 320 26.07 3.74 -6.06
C LYS A 320 25.94 4.89 -5.04
N HIS A 321 24.91 5.70 -5.15
CA HIS A 321 24.64 6.82 -4.26
C HIS A 321 23.14 6.99 -4.04
N LYS A 322 22.72 7.62 -2.95
CA LYS A 322 21.31 7.95 -2.72
C LYS A 322 20.85 9.06 -3.68
N ARG A 323 19.53 9.26 -3.79
CA ARG A 323 18.94 10.34 -4.61
C ARG A 323 19.37 11.74 -4.20
N ASN A 324 19.70 11.96 -2.93
CA ASN A 324 20.26 13.23 -2.44
C ASN A 324 21.77 13.36 -2.70
N GLY A 325 22.39 12.40 -3.39
CA GLY A 325 23.81 12.40 -3.73
C GLY A 325 24.74 11.82 -2.65
N SER A 326 24.24 11.49 -1.45
CA SER A 326 25.09 10.92 -0.39
C SER A 326 25.48 9.48 -0.70
N VAL A 327 26.72 9.12 -0.38
CA VAL A 327 27.25 7.75 -0.47
C VAL A 327 27.28 7.16 0.94
N ILE A 328 26.77 5.95 1.10
CA ILE A 328 26.89 5.22 2.36
C ILE A 328 27.81 4.04 2.14
N LYS A 329 28.90 3.99 2.89
CA LYS A 329 29.76 2.82 3.01
C LYS A 329 29.36 2.04 4.26
N LYS A 330 29.22 0.71 4.15
CA LYS A 330 29.05 -0.20 5.28
C LYS A 330 30.00 -1.38 5.07
N ASP A 331 30.83 -1.66 6.08
CA ASP A 331 31.83 -2.74 6.03
C ASP A 331 32.75 -2.63 4.79
N GLY A 332 33.17 -1.40 4.46
CA GLY A 332 34.00 -1.10 3.28
C GLY A 332 33.28 -1.17 1.92
N ARG A 333 31.98 -1.50 1.88
CA ARG A 333 31.19 -1.61 0.64
C ARG A 333 30.21 -0.45 0.48
N ILE A 334 30.13 0.09 -0.73
CA ILE A 334 29.14 1.11 -1.07
C ILE A 334 27.75 0.47 -1.14
N MET A 335 26.82 1.03 -0.39
CA MET A 335 25.42 0.60 -0.36
C MET A 335 24.69 1.04 -1.63
N PHE A 336 23.90 0.15 -2.21
CA PHE A 336 23.10 0.46 -3.39
C PHE A 336 22.02 1.52 -3.11
N GLY A 337 21.99 2.53 -3.98
CA GLY A 337 21.00 3.57 -4.07
C GLY A 337 19.77 3.16 -4.90
N PRO A 338 19.12 4.10 -5.59
CA PRO A 338 17.96 3.81 -6.43
C PRO A 338 18.31 2.95 -7.66
N PHE A 339 17.29 2.46 -8.36
CA PHE A 339 17.44 1.87 -9.68
C PHE A 339 18.05 2.88 -10.67
N THR A 340 18.87 2.39 -11.60
CA THR A 340 19.37 3.19 -12.72
C THR A 340 18.21 3.59 -13.64
N PHE A 341 18.44 4.52 -14.56
CA PHE A 341 17.39 4.97 -15.47
C PHE A 341 16.98 3.86 -16.45
N GLU A 342 17.94 3.10 -16.94
CA GLU A 342 17.75 1.96 -17.84
C GLU A 342 17.00 0.82 -17.14
N ALA A 343 17.31 0.56 -15.87
CA ALA A 343 16.59 -0.43 -15.08
C ALA A 343 15.13 -0.02 -14.88
N ARG A 344 14.85 1.26 -14.64
CA ARG A 344 13.47 1.78 -14.54
C ARG A 344 12.69 1.61 -15.84
N GLN A 345 13.31 1.88 -17.00
CA GLN A 345 12.72 1.65 -18.32
C GLN A 345 12.41 0.17 -18.55
N THR A 346 13.34 -0.71 -18.16
CA THR A 346 13.17 -2.17 -18.25
C THR A 346 12.00 -2.65 -17.38
N ILE A 347 11.87 -2.13 -16.15
CA ILE A 347 10.75 -2.44 -15.25
C ILE A 347 9.42 -1.99 -15.87
N LEU A 348 9.37 -0.78 -16.43
CA LEU A 348 8.16 -0.28 -17.10
C LEU A 348 7.75 -1.16 -18.28
N ARG A 349 8.70 -1.51 -19.15
CA ARG A 349 8.44 -2.38 -20.31
C ARG A 349 7.86 -3.72 -19.88
N LYS A 350 8.52 -4.40 -18.94
CA LYS A 350 8.08 -5.69 -18.41
C LYS A 350 6.71 -5.61 -17.73
N LEU A 351 6.42 -4.50 -17.04
CA LEU A 351 5.13 -4.29 -16.39
C LEU A 351 4.00 -4.12 -17.41
N LEU A 352 4.24 -3.36 -18.48
CA LEU A 352 3.28 -3.19 -19.57
C LEU A 352 3.05 -4.51 -20.33
N GLU A 353 4.11 -5.30 -20.57
CA GLU A 353 4.00 -6.63 -21.15
C GLU A 353 3.16 -7.55 -20.25
N THR A 354 3.44 -7.59 -18.94
CA THR A 354 2.63 -8.35 -17.97
C THR A 354 1.18 -7.87 -17.95
N GLN A 355 0.93 -6.56 -18.07
CA GLN A 355 -0.43 -6.04 -18.15
C GLN A 355 -1.16 -6.57 -19.39
N LEU A 356 -0.53 -6.57 -20.56
CA LEU A 356 -1.14 -7.11 -21.79
C LEU A 356 -1.42 -8.62 -21.68
N GLU A 357 -0.55 -9.38 -21.03
CA GLU A 357 -0.79 -10.80 -20.75
C GLU A 357 -1.99 -11.00 -19.82
N MET A 358 -2.07 -10.22 -18.74
CA MET A 358 -3.22 -10.27 -17.81
C MET A 358 -4.53 -9.84 -18.48
N GLN A 359 -4.48 -8.88 -19.42
CA GLN A 359 -5.64 -8.38 -20.15
C GLN A 359 -6.28 -9.42 -21.08
N LYS A 360 -5.61 -10.54 -21.36
CA LYS A 360 -6.22 -11.69 -22.04
C LYS A 360 -7.30 -12.35 -21.19
N PHE A 361 -7.19 -12.24 -19.87
CA PHE A 361 -8.14 -12.81 -18.89
C PHE A 361 -9.02 -11.74 -18.27
N TYR A 362 -8.46 -10.56 -17.98
CA TYR A 362 -9.13 -9.42 -17.38
C TYR A 362 -9.01 -8.18 -18.29
N PRO A 363 -9.86 -8.02 -19.33
CA PRO A 363 -9.68 -6.99 -20.36
C PRO A 363 -9.55 -5.56 -19.83
N ASP A 364 -10.23 -5.23 -18.73
CA ASP A 364 -10.23 -3.90 -18.12
C ASP A 364 -9.15 -3.70 -17.06
N LEU A 365 -8.36 -4.74 -16.74
CA LEU A 365 -7.32 -4.65 -15.73
C LEU A 365 -6.20 -3.70 -16.16
N GLN A 366 -5.85 -2.79 -15.27
CA GLN A 366 -4.68 -1.91 -15.41
C GLN A 366 -3.73 -2.20 -14.25
N LEU A 367 -2.58 -2.83 -14.53
CA LEU A 367 -1.51 -2.98 -13.54
C LEU A 367 -0.79 -1.66 -13.27
N ILE A 368 -0.88 -0.72 -14.22
CA ILE A 368 -0.43 0.65 -14.08
C ILE A 368 -1.44 1.59 -14.76
N GLN A 369 -1.98 2.53 -13.97
CA GLN A 369 -2.99 3.46 -14.46
C GLN A 369 -2.36 4.59 -15.28
N LEU A 370 -3.19 5.21 -16.13
CA LEU A 370 -2.78 6.36 -16.93
C LEU A 370 -2.24 7.52 -16.06
N GLY A 371 -2.85 7.76 -14.90
CA GLY A 371 -2.37 8.77 -13.95
C GLY A 371 -0.99 8.46 -13.37
N GLU A 372 -0.69 7.17 -13.12
CA GLU A 372 0.63 6.74 -12.65
C GLU A 372 1.68 6.91 -13.73
N LEU A 373 1.35 6.55 -14.99
CA LEU A 373 2.22 6.80 -16.15
C LEU A 373 2.53 8.29 -16.28
N LYS A 374 1.53 9.17 -16.13
CA LYS A 374 1.74 10.62 -16.16
C LYS A 374 2.68 11.08 -15.05
N ALA A 375 2.47 10.60 -13.82
CA ALA A 375 3.32 10.94 -12.69
C ALA A 375 4.78 10.47 -12.90
N ILE A 376 4.98 9.26 -13.45
CA ILE A 376 6.31 8.75 -13.79
C ILE A 376 6.97 9.62 -14.85
N ASP A 377 6.23 9.97 -15.90
CA ASP A 377 6.71 10.78 -17.01
C ASP A 377 7.15 12.17 -16.55
N ASP A 378 6.34 12.81 -15.70
CA ASP A 378 6.69 14.10 -15.09
C ASP A 378 7.93 13.98 -14.19
N ILE A 379 8.10 12.86 -13.47
CA ILE A 379 9.32 12.63 -12.66
C ILE A 379 10.54 12.49 -13.57
N TRP A 380 10.43 11.74 -14.66
CA TRP A 380 11.53 11.53 -15.60
C TRP A 380 11.95 12.83 -16.29
N ASP A 381 10.98 13.60 -16.82
CA ASP A 381 11.23 14.91 -17.45
C ASP A 381 11.97 15.88 -16.49
N ASN A 382 11.68 15.79 -15.19
CA ASN A 382 12.26 16.67 -14.18
C ASN A 382 13.60 16.17 -13.60
N GLU A 383 14.00 14.92 -13.86
CA GLU A 383 15.14 14.33 -13.16
C GLU A 383 16.17 13.60 -14.04
N GLU A 384 15.77 13.03 -15.17
CA GLU A 384 16.61 12.07 -15.93
C GLU A 384 16.45 12.14 -17.46
N ASP A 385 15.25 12.43 -17.98
CA ASP A 385 14.94 12.35 -19.41
C ASP A 385 15.11 13.70 -20.13
N LEU A 386 16.20 13.85 -20.91
CA LEU A 386 16.42 15.03 -21.76
C LEU A 386 15.60 15.02 -23.05
N THR A 387 15.20 13.85 -23.54
CA THR A 387 14.36 13.73 -24.73
C THR A 387 12.91 14.04 -24.41
N GLY A 388 12.54 13.84 -23.14
CA GLY A 388 11.19 14.01 -22.62
C GLY A 388 10.18 13.06 -23.25
N ASN A 389 10.57 12.06 -24.04
CA ASN A 389 9.64 11.19 -24.77
C ASN A 389 9.88 9.70 -24.53
N ILE A 390 10.83 9.33 -23.67
CA ILE A 390 11.21 7.92 -23.46
C ILE A 390 10.02 7.08 -23.00
N LEU A 391 9.25 7.56 -22.02
CA LEU A 391 8.08 6.84 -21.52
C LEU A 391 7.02 6.64 -22.61
N SER A 392 6.74 7.70 -23.38
CA SER A 392 5.79 7.65 -24.50
C SER A 392 6.24 6.65 -25.58
N LYS A 393 7.54 6.61 -25.87
CA LYS A 393 8.13 5.65 -26.81
C LYS A 393 7.99 4.21 -26.32
N ILE A 394 8.35 3.93 -25.06
CA ILE A 394 8.19 2.60 -24.45
C ILE A 394 6.73 2.16 -24.50
N TYR A 395 5.80 3.04 -24.12
CA TYR A 395 4.38 2.73 -24.13
C TYR A 395 3.88 2.41 -25.54
N LYS A 396 4.26 3.22 -26.55
CA LYS A 396 3.89 2.97 -27.94
C LYS A 396 4.47 1.67 -28.49
N GLU A 397 5.72 1.35 -28.16
CA GLU A 397 6.39 0.12 -28.59
C GLU A 397 5.72 -1.13 -28.03
N VAL A 398 5.29 -1.10 -26.76
CA VAL A 398 4.68 -2.26 -26.10
C VAL A 398 3.18 -2.36 -26.35
N VAL A 399 2.45 -1.26 -26.16
CA VAL A 399 0.98 -1.23 -26.19
C VAL A 399 0.43 -0.90 -27.59
N GLY A 400 1.25 -0.35 -28.49
CA GLY A 400 0.84 0.03 -29.84
C GLY A 400 -0.01 1.31 -29.92
N LYS A 401 -0.22 2.00 -28.79
CA LYS A 401 -1.04 3.23 -28.69
C LYS A 401 -0.19 4.40 -28.22
N ASN A 402 -0.54 5.62 -28.62
CA ASN A 402 0.10 6.83 -28.08
C ASN A 402 -0.55 7.21 -26.74
N LEU A 403 0.22 7.81 -25.83
CA LEU A 403 -0.35 8.41 -24.63
C LEU A 403 -1.02 9.74 -24.99
N PRO A 404 -2.07 10.17 -24.26
CA PRO A 404 -2.81 11.38 -24.57
C PRO A 404 -1.96 12.65 -24.62
N TRP A 405 -0.86 12.67 -23.86
CA TRP A 405 0.03 13.83 -23.80
C TRP A 405 1.25 13.74 -24.73
N SER A 406 1.43 12.64 -25.48
CA SER A 406 2.62 12.44 -26.31
C SER A 406 2.81 13.52 -27.38
N GLU A 407 1.71 14.08 -27.92
CA GLU A 407 1.76 15.12 -28.96
C GLU A 407 2.19 16.50 -28.46
N TYR A 408 1.99 16.77 -27.17
CA TYR A 408 2.35 18.05 -26.55
C TYR A 408 3.80 18.08 -26.06
N LYS A 409 4.48 16.94 -26.10
CA LYS A 409 5.86 16.80 -25.65
C LYS A 409 6.82 17.30 -26.71
N LYS A 410 7.71 18.21 -26.30
CA LYS A 410 8.81 18.71 -27.13
C LYS A 410 10.12 18.32 -26.46
N PRO A 411 11.01 17.61 -27.16
CA PRO A 411 12.31 17.29 -26.60
C PRO A 411 13.09 18.58 -26.35
N VAL A 412 13.91 18.59 -25.30
CA VAL A 412 14.76 19.75 -24.99
C VAL A 412 15.82 19.95 -26.07
N PHE A 413 16.30 18.84 -26.65
CA PHE A 413 17.29 18.76 -27.70
C PHE A 413 16.86 17.76 -28.78
N ASP A 414 17.26 17.99 -30.03
CA ASP A 414 17.06 17.00 -31.09
C ASP A 414 17.98 15.77 -30.91
N ASP A 415 17.65 14.67 -31.59
CA ASP A 415 18.39 13.39 -31.50
C ASP A 415 19.88 13.54 -31.86
N LEU A 416 20.19 14.41 -32.83
CA LEU A 416 21.56 14.67 -33.25
C LEU A 416 22.37 15.34 -32.13
N THR A 417 21.78 16.32 -31.46
CA THR A 417 22.37 17.01 -30.31
C THR A 417 22.57 16.06 -29.13
N LEU A 418 21.60 15.18 -28.85
CA LEU A 418 21.72 14.18 -27.78
C LEU A 418 22.85 13.18 -28.04
N ASN A 419 23.04 12.75 -29.29
CA ASN A 419 24.16 11.90 -29.67
C ASN A 419 25.50 12.62 -29.47
N ILE A 420 25.61 13.88 -29.91
CA ILE A 420 26.82 14.69 -29.70
C ILE A 420 27.11 14.85 -28.20
N ILE A 421 26.09 15.10 -27.37
CA ILE A 421 26.24 15.20 -25.91
C ILE A 421 26.83 13.89 -25.36
N SER A 422 26.26 12.74 -25.75
CA SER A 422 26.74 11.43 -25.28
C SER A 422 28.19 11.15 -25.70
N GLU A 423 28.54 11.47 -26.95
CA GLU A 423 29.91 11.33 -27.47
C GLU A 423 30.88 12.21 -26.69
N LYS A 424 30.54 13.49 -26.48
CA LYS A 424 31.39 14.45 -25.77
C LYS A 424 31.53 14.11 -24.29
N CYS A 425 30.47 13.64 -23.64
CA CYS A 425 30.56 13.14 -22.27
C CYS A 425 31.53 11.95 -22.17
N SER A 426 31.55 11.06 -23.16
CA SER A 426 32.49 9.94 -23.21
C SER A 426 33.93 10.39 -23.52
N GLU A 427 34.11 11.36 -24.44
CA GLU A 427 35.42 11.93 -24.78
C GLU A 427 36.10 12.60 -23.59
N TYR A 428 35.34 13.34 -22.77
CA TYR A 428 35.86 14.10 -21.62
C TYR A 428 35.70 13.40 -20.27
N ASP A 429 35.31 12.12 -20.26
CA ASP A 429 35.04 11.34 -19.03
C ASP A 429 34.06 12.05 -18.06
N ILE A 430 33.05 12.71 -18.63
CA ILE A 430 31.98 13.37 -17.88
C ILE A 430 30.86 12.37 -17.66
N ASN A 431 30.47 12.18 -16.40
CA ASN A 431 29.33 11.36 -16.07
C ASN A 431 28.04 11.91 -16.70
N ILE A 432 27.38 11.09 -17.54
CA ILE A 432 26.19 11.49 -18.29
C ILE A 432 25.00 11.84 -17.37
N ASP A 433 24.81 11.14 -16.24
CA ASP A 433 23.75 11.45 -15.28
C ASP A 433 23.96 12.84 -14.65
N LEU A 434 25.21 13.23 -14.40
CA LEU A 434 25.54 14.57 -13.91
C LEU A 434 25.18 15.62 -14.97
N PHE A 435 25.61 15.42 -16.21
CA PHE A 435 25.34 16.34 -17.31
C PHE A 435 23.83 16.52 -17.53
N ASN A 436 23.08 15.41 -17.58
CA ASN A 436 21.63 15.43 -17.76
C ASN A 436 20.95 16.25 -16.67
N LYS A 437 21.30 16.04 -15.39
CA LYS A 437 20.74 16.81 -14.28
C LYS A 437 21.03 18.30 -14.39
N LEU A 438 22.26 18.67 -14.76
CA LEU A 438 22.64 20.08 -14.94
C LEU A 438 21.81 20.72 -16.06
N MET A 439 21.63 20.03 -17.18
CA MET A 439 20.85 20.53 -18.31
C MET A 439 19.36 20.65 -17.98
N ILE A 440 18.78 19.67 -17.29
CA ILE A 440 17.37 19.71 -16.85
C ILE A 440 17.14 20.88 -15.90
N ASP A 441 17.96 21.02 -14.85
CA ASP A 441 17.82 22.12 -13.89
C ASP A 441 18.07 23.49 -14.55
N THR A 442 19.04 23.58 -15.46
CA THR A 442 19.29 24.81 -16.23
C THR A 442 18.07 25.16 -17.09
N ASN A 443 17.52 24.21 -17.82
CA ASN A 443 16.34 24.41 -18.65
C ASN A 443 15.10 24.79 -17.83
N LYS A 444 14.96 24.25 -16.62
CA LYS A 444 13.86 24.55 -15.70
C LYS A 444 13.91 25.98 -15.18
N TYR A 445 15.10 26.51 -14.89
CA TYR A 445 15.24 27.82 -14.28
C TYR A 445 15.64 28.95 -15.25
N LYS A 446 15.93 28.66 -16.54
CA LYS A 446 16.45 29.66 -17.51
C LYS A 446 15.59 30.91 -17.72
N TYR A 447 14.28 30.84 -17.45
CA TYR A 447 13.36 31.97 -17.61
C TYR A 447 12.97 32.64 -16.28
N PHE A 448 13.51 32.18 -15.15
CA PHE A 448 13.25 32.83 -13.87
C PHE A 448 14.13 34.08 -13.76
N SER A 449 13.54 35.24 -13.51
CA SER A 449 14.29 36.49 -13.31
C SER A 449 15.23 36.43 -12.09
N ASN A 450 14.91 35.57 -11.11
CA ASN A 450 15.76 35.32 -9.95
C ASN A 450 16.68 34.11 -10.16
N ASN A 451 17.95 34.39 -10.43
CA ASN A 451 19.00 33.38 -10.65
C ASN A 451 19.44 32.61 -9.41
N THR A 452 19.02 33.01 -8.20
CA THR A 452 19.37 32.29 -6.96
C THR A 452 18.93 30.83 -7.03
N LYS A 453 17.74 30.55 -7.60
CA LYS A 453 17.24 29.17 -7.74
C LYS A 453 18.16 28.32 -8.63
N LEU A 454 18.57 28.85 -9.78
CA LEU A 454 19.50 28.17 -10.68
C LEU A 454 20.84 27.92 -9.99
N LYS A 455 21.42 28.96 -9.37
CA LYS A 455 22.72 28.87 -8.68
C LYS A 455 22.69 27.82 -7.57
N THR A 456 21.68 27.88 -6.69
CA THR A 456 21.51 26.90 -5.61
C THR A 456 21.31 25.48 -6.16
N SER A 457 20.60 25.30 -7.28
CA SER A 457 20.41 23.97 -7.85
C SER A 457 21.68 23.40 -8.45
N ILE A 458 22.45 24.21 -9.19
CA ILE A 458 23.75 23.82 -9.76
C ILE A 458 24.74 23.50 -8.62
N GLU A 459 24.84 24.37 -7.60
CA GLU A 459 25.68 24.12 -6.43
C GLU A 459 25.31 22.81 -5.74
N ARG A 460 24.01 22.54 -5.55
CA ARG A 460 23.53 21.28 -4.96
C ARG A 460 23.90 20.06 -5.82
N ILE A 461 23.87 20.16 -7.15
CA ILE A 461 24.23 19.06 -8.05
C ILE A 461 25.74 18.79 -7.98
N LEU A 462 26.56 19.84 -8.11
CA LEU A 462 28.01 19.72 -8.14
C LEU A 462 28.60 19.30 -6.78
N ASN A 463 27.93 19.62 -5.67
CA ASN A 463 28.36 19.23 -4.32
C ASN A 463 27.83 17.85 -3.88
N GLN A 464 27.30 17.03 -4.79
CA GLN A 464 26.90 15.67 -4.42
C GLN A 464 28.12 14.82 -4.07
N GLN A 465 28.08 14.18 -2.91
CA GLN A 465 29.22 13.42 -2.35
C GLN A 465 29.81 12.39 -3.31
N TRP A 466 28.98 11.72 -4.11
CA TRP A 466 29.43 10.68 -5.05
C TRP A 466 30.35 11.20 -6.17
N LEU A 467 30.33 12.50 -6.47
CA LEU A 467 31.24 13.12 -7.43
C LEU A 467 32.65 13.31 -6.87
N HIS A 468 32.78 13.37 -5.55
CA HIS A 468 34.02 13.71 -4.85
C HIS A 468 34.62 12.50 -4.14
N GLN A 469 34.20 11.28 -4.50
CA GLN A 469 34.53 10.09 -3.74
C GLN A 469 36.04 9.83 -3.69
N ASP A 470 36.76 10.05 -4.79
CA ASP A 470 38.22 9.89 -4.86
C ASP A 470 38.95 10.87 -3.93
N ILE A 471 38.43 12.10 -3.79
CA ILE A 471 38.98 13.12 -2.90
C ILE A 471 38.72 12.71 -1.44
N ILE A 472 37.51 12.24 -1.13
CA ILE A 472 37.14 11.77 0.21
C ILE A 472 38.01 10.58 0.61
N GLU A 473 38.23 9.62 -0.31
CA GLU A 473 39.06 8.45 -0.04
C GLU A 473 40.52 8.83 0.23
N LYS A 474 41.09 9.79 -0.53
CA LYS A 474 42.43 10.32 -0.25
C LYS A 474 42.53 10.98 1.12
N ILE A 475 41.54 11.80 1.49
CA ILE A 475 41.49 12.45 2.81
C ILE A 475 41.39 11.40 3.93
N GLU A 476 40.52 10.39 3.77
CA GLU A 476 40.37 9.29 4.74
C GLU A 476 41.68 8.49 4.89
N GLU A 477 42.39 8.23 3.79
CA GLU A 477 43.69 7.55 3.83
C GLU A 477 44.77 8.37 4.53
N GLU A 478 44.83 9.68 4.28
CA GLU A 478 45.77 10.61 4.93
C GLU A 478 45.49 10.72 6.43
N SER A 479 44.24 10.96 6.83
CA SER A 479 43.87 11.01 8.26
C SER A 479 44.13 9.68 8.98
N ASN A 480 43.90 8.54 8.31
CA ASN A 480 44.22 7.23 8.90
C ASN A 480 45.73 6.98 9.02
N LYS A 481 46.56 7.57 8.14
CA LYS A 481 48.01 7.54 8.29
C LYS A 481 48.41 8.38 9.50
N GLU A 482 47.92 9.61 9.62
CA GLU A 482 48.19 10.51 10.76
C GLU A 482 47.81 9.86 12.10
N LEU A 483 46.61 9.28 12.22
CA LEU A 483 46.19 8.56 13.43
C LEU A 483 47.10 7.37 13.78
N LYS A 484 47.71 6.70 12.79
CA LYS A 484 48.68 5.62 13.04
C LYS A 484 50.05 6.14 13.45
N TYR A 485 50.41 7.36 13.07
CA TYR A 485 51.64 8.03 13.52
C TYR A 485 51.49 8.60 14.93
N GLU A 486 50.31 9.09 15.33
CA GLU A 486 50.05 9.58 16.69
C GLU A 486 49.89 8.47 17.75
N ASN A 487 49.55 7.25 17.33
CA ASN A 487 49.43 6.07 18.21
C ASN A 487 50.71 5.21 18.25
N LYS A 488 51.82 5.70 17.69
CA LYS A 488 53.17 5.13 17.81
C LYS A 488 54.02 6.04 18.68
#